data_AF-A0A843D443-F1
#
_entry.id   AF-A0A843D443-F1
#
_cell.length_a   1.000
_cell.length_b   1.000
_cell.length_c   1.000
_cell.angle_alpha   90.00
_cell.angle_beta   90.00
_cell.angle_gamma   90.00
#
_symmetry.space_group_name_H-M   'P 1'
#
loop_
_entity.id
_entity.type
_entity.pdbx_description
1 polymer ?
#
loop_
_entity_poly.entity_id
_entity_poly.type
_entity_poly.pdbx_seq_one_letter_code
_entity_poly.pdbx_strand_id
1 'polypeptide(L)'
;MKPIRLRDFVEDKDGWIYAVSAYDNAERAGCVLRYVPDENGERVSKSTGVHYKKYDFEPAFEFIKKHKPQYLDVVHRIPLADIRRVIKPDEEIGNVIARNKRVAKLAKVFNVPMGTFGCTGSLLCGLENEASDVDMVVYGRYWFEAQKNLIAAVKEGRVNGMTDEMWDKVYNKRVPEIDYATFVLHEERKWKRGEIDGTYFDLLFTRSYDVMTGVDMTKGPVLGKKTIEATVTDASLSFDSPAVYKVDHPEISKVLSFTHTYSGQALKGEVIEACGVVEDHGSEKWLVVGTTREAKGEYIISKTLLEQN
;
A
#
# COMPACT_ATOMS: atom_id res chain seq x y z
N MET A 1 -24.04 2.00 -6.17
CA MET A 1 -22.97 1.55 -5.26
C MET A 1 -21.67 2.19 -5.72
N LYS A 2 -20.82 2.70 -4.82
CA LYS A 2 -19.50 3.23 -5.21
C LYS A 2 -18.63 2.09 -5.76
N PRO A 3 -17.79 2.32 -6.79
CA PRO A 3 -16.95 1.29 -7.37
C PRO A 3 -15.94 0.73 -6.36
N ILE A 4 -15.48 -0.52 -6.56
CA ILE A 4 -14.46 -1.15 -5.72
C ILE A 4 -13.10 -0.50 -5.98
N ARG A 5 -12.42 -0.09 -4.92
CA ARG A 5 -11.13 0.62 -5.01
C ARG A 5 -10.05 -0.05 -4.19
N LEU A 6 -8.79 0.17 -4.59
CA LEU A 6 -7.60 -0.14 -3.80
C LEU A 6 -7.80 0.21 -2.31
N ARG A 7 -7.38 -0.68 -1.41
CA ARG A 7 -7.55 -0.61 0.07
C ARG A 7 -8.97 -0.78 0.60
N ASP A 8 -9.97 -0.97 -0.27
CA ASP A 8 -11.22 -1.60 0.16
C ASP A 8 -10.94 -3.06 0.53
N PHE A 9 -11.92 -3.68 1.17
CA PHE A 9 -11.97 -5.12 1.36
C PHE A 9 -13.22 -5.69 0.70
N VAL A 10 -13.16 -6.93 0.25
CA VAL A 10 -14.33 -7.65 -0.27
C VAL A 10 -14.48 -8.96 0.51
N GLU A 11 -15.72 -9.32 0.79
CA GLU A 11 -16.08 -10.61 1.36
C GLU A 11 -16.83 -11.40 0.30
N ASP A 12 -16.44 -12.65 0.08
CA ASP A 12 -17.18 -13.54 -0.82
C ASP A 12 -18.30 -14.31 -0.12
N LYS A 13 -19.02 -15.15 -0.87
CA LYS A 13 -20.16 -15.93 -0.36
C LYS A 13 -19.80 -16.94 0.73
N ASP A 14 -18.54 -17.37 0.81
CA ASP A 14 -18.06 -18.31 1.84
C ASP A 14 -17.51 -17.57 3.06
N GLY A 15 -17.64 -16.24 3.10
CA GLY A 15 -17.12 -15.40 4.19
C GLY A 15 -15.62 -15.16 4.11
N TRP A 16 -14.95 -15.44 2.99
CA TRP A 16 -13.52 -15.17 2.85
C TRP A 16 -13.32 -13.70 2.55
N ILE A 17 -12.33 -13.10 3.22
CA ILE A 17 -12.10 -11.66 3.18
C ILE A 17 -10.78 -11.38 2.48
N TYR A 18 -10.85 -10.46 1.51
CA TYR A 18 -9.76 -10.12 0.61
C TYR A 18 -9.48 -8.63 0.65
N ALA A 19 -8.20 -8.25 0.67
CA ALA A 19 -7.79 -6.86 0.51
C ALA A 19 -7.74 -6.51 -0.98
N VAL A 20 -8.38 -5.42 -1.39
CA VAL A 20 -8.32 -4.95 -2.77
C VAL A 20 -6.93 -4.34 -3.04
N SER A 21 -6.26 -4.86 -4.06
CA SER A 21 -4.85 -4.56 -4.39
C SER A 21 -4.65 -4.01 -5.80
N ALA A 22 -5.75 -3.70 -6.52
CA ALA A 22 -5.71 -3.13 -7.86
C ALA A 22 -6.78 -2.05 -8.07
N TYR A 23 -6.68 -1.30 -9.17
CA TYR A 23 -7.66 -0.28 -9.58
C TYR A 23 -8.63 -0.78 -10.67
N ASP A 24 -8.22 -1.74 -11.48
CA ASP A 24 -8.97 -2.31 -12.61
C ASP A 24 -10.00 -3.37 -12.13
N ASN A 25 -10.94 -2.92 -11.32
CA ASN A 25 -11.92 -3.79 -10.65
C ASN A 25 -13.29 -3.85 -11.36
N ALA A 26 -13.38 -3.40 -12.61
CA ALA A 26 -14.66 -3.23 -13.31
C ALA A 26 -15.33 -4.56 -13.68
N GLU A 27 -14.55 -5.58 -14.03
CA GLU A 27 -15.07 -6.92 -14.39
C GLU A 27 -14.87 -7.95 -13.27
N ARG A 28 -13.70 -7.89 -12.62
CA ARG A 28 -13.30 -8.76 -11.51
C ARG A 28 -12.46 -7.93 -10.54
N ALA A 29 -12.72 -8.07 -9.24
CA ALA A 29 -11.94 -7.36 -8.23
C ALA A 29 -10.53 -7.98 -8.13
N GLY A 30 -9.49 -7.16 -8.29
CA GLY A 30 -8.09 -7.53 -8.06
C GLY A 30 -7.75 -7.44 -6.57
N CYS A 31 -7.51 -8.59 -5.94
CA CYS A 31 -7.38 -8.68 -4.49
C CYS A 31 -6.30 -9.67 -4.03
N VAL A 32 -6.00 -9.68 -2.74
CA VAL A 32 -5.19 -10.72 -2.06
C VAL A 32 -5.98 -11.27 -0.88
N LEU A 33 -6.04 -12.59 -0.72
CA LEU A 33 -6.74 -13.23 0.38
C LEU A 33 -6.07 -12.87 1.71
N ARG A 34 -6.87 -12.51 2.72
CA ARG A 34 -6.36 -12.08 4.02
C ARG A 34 -6.94 -12.84 5.19
N TYR A 35 -8.22 -13.19 5.16
CA TYR A 35 -8.87 -13.88 6.26
C TYR A 35 -9.83 -14.95 5.75
N VAL A 36 -9.76 -16.14 6.35
CA VAL A 36 -10.65 -17.26 6.07
C VAL A 36 -11.31 -17.68 7.38
N PRO A 37 -12.63 -17.89 7.43
CA PRO A 37 -13.28 -18.43 8.62
C PRO A 37 -12.63 -19.76 9.04
N ASP A 38 -12.25 -19.85 10.31
CA ASP A 38 -11.59 -21.01 10.91
C ASP A 38 -11.90 -20.99 12.41
N GLU A 39 -12.50 -22.04 12.97
CA GLU A 39 -12.84 -22.13 14.40
C GLU A 39 -11.60 -21.98 15.31
N ASN A 40 -10.41 -22.34 14.81
CA ASN A 40 -9.14 -22.20 15.52
C ASN A 40 -8.39 -20.92 15.12
N GLY A 41 -9.04 -20.03 14.37
CA GLY A 41 -8.46 -18.79 13.88
C GLY A 41 -8.08 -17.82 15.00
N GLU A 42 -6.95 -17.14 14.83
CA GLU A 42 -6.39 -16.20 15.80
C GLU A 42 -7.03 -14.80 15.77
N ARG A 43 -7.91 -14.54 14.79
CA ARG A 43 -8.66 -13.29 14.67
C ARG A 43 -10.12 -13.55 14.98
N VAL A 44 -10.73 -12.71 15.82
CA VAL A 44 -12.14 -12.86 16.21
C VAL A 44 -12.91 -11.61 15.81
N SER A 45 -13.98 -11.79 15.05
CA SER A 45 -14.90 -10.72 14.71
C SER A 45 -15.65 -10.28 15.97
N LYS A 46 -15.43 -9.04 16.42
CA LYS A 46 -16.09 -8.52 17.63
C LYS A 46 -17.62 -8.41 17.50
N SER A 47 -18.14 -8.32 16.28
CA SER A 47 -19.57 -8.20 16.02
C SER A 47 -20.29 -9.55 15.91
N THR A 48 -19.61 -10.58 15.42
CA THR A 48 -20.23 -11.89 15.12
C THR A 48 -19.70 -13.04 15.96
N GLY A 49 -18.55 -12.88 16.62
CA GLY A 49 -17.84 -13.96 17.31
C GLY A 49 -17.13 -14.96 16.40
N VAL A 50 -17.25 -14.82 15.06
CA VAL A 50 -16.62 -15.74 14.11
C VAL A 50 -15.09 -15.60 14.16
N HIS A 51 -14.43 -16.74 14.23
CA HIS A 51 -12.97 -16.84 14.18
C HIS A 51 -12.47 -16.91 12.73
N TYR A 52 -11.32 -16.30 12.49
CA TYR A 52 -10.66 -16.21 11.20
C TYR A 52 -9.17 -16.50 11.34
N LYS A 53 -8.65 -17.28 10.41
CA LYS A 53 -7.22 -17.44 10.19
C LYS A 53 -6.71 -16.34 9.26
N LYS A 54 -5.66 -15.62 9.67
CA LYS A 54 -5.00 -14.63 8.81
C LYS A 54 -4.02 -15.32 7.87
N TYR A 55 -4.03 -14.89 6.61
CA TYR A 55 -3.08 -15.34 5.60
C TYR A 55 -2.08 -14.23 5.26
N ASP A 56 -0.82 -14.63 5.22
CA ASP A 56 0.24 -13.90 4.54
C ASP A 56 0.22 -14.20 3.03
N PHE A 57 0.98 -13.45 2.23
CA PHE A 57 0.94 -13.48 0.77
C PHE A 57 1.16 -14.87 0.18
N GLU A 58 2.30 -15.54 0.44
CA GLU A 58 2.60 -16.84 -0.17
C GLU A 58 1.59 -17.93 0.27
N PRO A 59 1.25 -18.08 1.58
CA PRO A 59 0.18 -18.98 2.00
C PRO A 59 -1.18 -18.66 1.39
N ALA A 60 -1.51 -17.38 1.16
CA ALA A 60 -2.77 -16.97 0.55
C ALA A 60 -2.89 -17.51 -0.88
N PHE A 61 -1.84 -17.39 -1.70
CA PHE A 61 -1.83 -17.87 -3.08
C PHE A 61 -1.92 -19.39 -3.15
N GLU A 62 -1.18 -20.12 -2.32
CA GLU A 62 -1.28 -21.58 -2.25
C GLU A 62 -2.67 -22.04 -1.79
N PHE A 63 -3.28 -21.30 -0.85
CA PHE A 63 -4.62 -21.61 -0.39
C PHE A 63 -5.68 -21.38 -1.48
N ILE A 64 -5.59 -20.27 -2.23
CA ILE A 64 -6.48 -19.99 -3.36
C ILE A 64 -6.29 -21.03 -4.46
N LYS A 65 -5.06 -21.37 -4.82
CA LYS A 65 -4.75 -22.41 -5.82
C LYS A 65 -5.41 -23.74 -5.48
N LYS A 66 -5.45 -24.11 -4.19
CA LYS A 66 -6.05 -25.36 -3.73
C LYS A 66 -7.59 -25.34 -3.72
N HIS A 67 -8.21 -24.24 -3.32
CA HIS A 67 -9.65 -24.23 -2.99
C HIS A 67 -10.51 -23.37 -3.92
N LYS A 68 -9.96 -22.32 -4.52
CA LYS A 68 -10.64 -21.44 -5.49
C LYS A 68 -9.70 -21.14 -6.67
N PRO A 69 -9.20 -22.17 -7.39
CA PRO A 69 -8.22 -21.99 -8.46
C PRO A 69 -8.68 -21.03 -9.56
N GLN A 70 -9.99 -20.89 -9.76
CA GLN A 70 -10.58 -19.92 -10.70
C GLN A 70 -10.31 -18.46 -10.34
N TYR A 71 -9.92 -18.16 -9.09
CA TYR A 71 -9.52 -16.81 -8.66
C TYR A 71 -8.01 -16.57 -8.80
N LEU A 72 -7.21 -17.59 -9.08
CA LEU A 72 -5.75 -17.47 -9.16
C LEU A 72 -5.33 -16.67 -10.40
N ASP A 73 -4.51 -15.65 -10.18
CA ASP A 73 -3.93 -14.76 -11.19
C ASP A 73 -2.78 -13.97 -10.49
N VAL A 74 -2.11 -13.01 -11.15
CA VAL A 74 -1.01 -12.19 -10.60
C VAL A 74 -1.39 -11.55 -9.26
N VAL A 75 -2.60 -11.01 -9.20
CA VAL A 75 -3.37 -10.78 -7.97
C VAL A 75 -4.66 -11.57 -8.12
N HIS A 76 -5.27 -12.05 -7.04
CA HIS A 76 -6.52 -12.81 -7.18
C HIS A 76 -7.58 -11.99 -7.92
N ARG A 77 -8.28 -12.61 -8.86
CA ARG A 77 -9.37 -11.98 -9.61
C ARG A 77 -10.70 -12.57 -9.17
N ILE A 78 -11.41 -11.87 -8.31
CA ILE A 78 -12.70 -12.35 -7.77
C ILE A 78 -13.82 -11.86 -8.69
N PRO A 79 -14.64 -12.76 -9.28
CA PRO A 79 -15.82 -12.35 -10.03
C PRO A 79 -16.75 -11.48 -9.18
N LEU A 80 -17.26 -10.38 -9.72
CA LEU A 80 -18.16 -9.49 -8.97
C LEU A 80 -19.41 -10.22 -8.45
N ALA A 81 -19.88 -11.22 -9.19
CA ALA A 81 -21.01 -12.06 -8.79
C ALA A 81 -20.76 -12.91 -7.53
N ASP A 82 -19.50 -13.14 -7.15
CA ASP A 82 -19.12 -13.91 -5.96
C ASP A 82 -18.85 -13.04 -4.73
N ILE A 83 -18.79 -11.72 -4.93
CA ILE A 83 -18.65 -10.76 -3.84
C ILE A 83 -20.00 -10.59 -3.16
N ARG A 84 -20.06 -10.98 -1.88
CA ARG A 84 -21.21 -10.80 -1.01
C ARG A 84 -21.33 -9.35 -0.55
N ARG A 85 -20.21 -8.73 -0.18
CA ARG A 85 -20.16 -7.32 0.23
C ARG A 85 -18.79 -6.70 0.00
N VAL A 86 -18.79 -5.37 -0.15
CA VAL A 86 -17.60 -4.53 -0.19
C VAL A 86 -17.55 -3.74 1.12
N ILE A 87 -16.41 -3.75 1.79
CA ILE A 87 -16.16 -3.04 3.05
C ILE A 87 -15.24 -1.86 2.71
N LYS A 88 -15.75 -0.64 2.90
CA LYS A 88 -15.11 0.59 2.41
C LYS A 88 -14.56 1.43 3.56
N PRO A 89 -13.28 1.85 3.52
CA PRO A 89 -12.68 2.64 4.58
C PRO A 89 -13.42 3.95 4.85
N ASP A 90 -13.86 4.70 3.82
CA ASP A 90 -14.59 5.96 4.00
C ASP A 90 -15.98 5.79 4.61
N GLU A 91 -16.63 4.64 4.37
CA GLU A 91 -17.97 4.38 4.88
C GLU A 91 -17.92 3.88 6.33
N GLU A 92 -16.89 3.09 6.67
CA GLU A 92 -16.73 2.51 8.01
C GLU A 92 -15.98 3.40 9.01
N ILE A 93 -15.32 4.47 8.56
CA ILE A 93 -14.45 5.29 9.43
C ILE A 93 -15.17 5.83 10.67
N GLY A 94 -16.46 6.15 10.59
CA GLY A 94 -17.25 6.59 11.75
C GLY A 94 -17.32 5.52 12.85
N ASN A 95 -17.58 4.27 12.47
CA ASN A 95 -17.60 3.13 13.38
C ASN A 95 -16.20 2.87 13.96
N VAL A 96 -15.16 2.96 13.13
CA VAL A 96 -13.77 2.75 13.56
C VAL A 96 -13.33 3.84 14.55
N ILE A 97 -13.64 5.11 14.29
CA ILE A 97 -13.36 6.23 15.21
C ILE A 97 -14.07 6.03 16.56
N ALA A 98 -15.34 5.61 16.54
CA ALA A 98 -16.11 5.40 17.76
C ALA A 98 -15.52 4.31 18.67
N ARG A 99 -14.94 3.26 18.08
CA ARG A 99 -14.39 2.12 18.83
C ARG A 99 -12.87 2.15 19.05
N ASN A 100 -12.13 2.99 18.32
CA ASN A 100 -10.66 3.05 18.40
C ASN A 100 -10.14 4.49 18.60
N LYS A 101 -9.69 4.78 19.82
CA LYS A 101 -9.17 6.11 20.22
C LYS A 101 -7.96 6.55 19.41
N ARG A 102 -7.10 5.63 18.95
CA ARG A 102 -5.90 5.93 18.15
C ARG A 102 -6.31 6.45 16.77
N VAL A 103 -7.29 5.79 16.14
CA VAL A 103 -7.87 6.25 14.87
C VAL A 103 -8.55 7.61 15.04
N ALA A 104 -9.28 7.82 16.14
CA ALA A 104 -9.91 9.11 16.44
C ALA A 104 -8.88 10.26 16.58
N LYS A 105 -7.72 10.00 17.20
CA LYS A 105 -6.61 10.95 17.31
C LYS A 105 -6.00 11.24 15.93
N LEU A 106 -5.69 10.21 15.14
CA LEU A 106 -5.13 10.38 13.80
C LEU A 106 -6.07 11.11 12.85
N ALA A 107 -7.37 10.84 12.92
CA ALA A 107 -8.38 11.57 12.13
C ALA A 107 -8.35 13.08 12.43
N LYS A 108 -8.20 13.47 13.71
CA LYS A 108 -8.04 14.87 14.11
C LYS A 108 -6.70 15.47 13.66
N VAL A 109 -5.63 14.68 13.67
CA VAL A 109 -4.30 15.11 13.19
C VAL A 109 -4.35 15.38 11.69
N PHE A 110 -4.89 14.45 10.90
CA PHE A 110 -4.96 14.61 9.46
C PHE A 110 -5.91 15.73 9.05
N ASN A 111 -7.00 15.93 9.81
CA ASN A 111 -7.91 17.06 9.65
C ASN A 111 -8.36 17.27 8.18
N VAL A 112 -8.79 16.19 7.55
CA VAL A 112 -9.34 16.19 6.19
C VAL A 112 -10.84 15.87 6.21
N PRO A 113 -11.61 16.28 5.19
CA PRO A 113 -13.07 16.11 5.20
C PRO A 113 -13.51 14.64 5.33
N MET A 114 -14.66 14.41 5.97
CA MET A 114 -15.28 13.09 6.00
C MET A 114 -15.58 12.60 4.57
N GLY A 115 -15.40 11.30 4.34
CA GLY A 115 -15.52 10.70 3.00
C GLY A 115 -14.25 10.77 2.15
N THR A 116 -13.21 11.49 2.59
CA THR A 116 -11.92 11.58 1.88
C THR A 116 -10.80 10.77 2.54
N PHE A 117 -11.12 10.03 3.60
CA PHE A 117 -10.20 9.15 4.29
C PHE A 117 -10.93 8.00 4.97
N GLY A 118 -10.18 7.00 5.40
CA GLY A 118 -10.67 5.92 6.23
C GLY A 118 -9.54 5.15 6.91
N CYS A 119 -9.88 4.03 7.52
CA CYS A 119 -8.93 3.08 8.09
C CYS A 119 -9.14 1.74 7.39
N THR A 120 -8.05 1.10 6.93
CA THR A 120 -8.06 -0.18 6.23
C THR A 120 -7.51 -1.31 7.11
N GLY A 121 -7.29 -2.48 6.53
CA GLY A 121 -6.69 -3.62 7.21
C GLY A 121 -7.62 -4.26 8.25
N SER A 122 -7.04 -4.72 9.36
CA SER A 122 -7.78 -5.46 10.39
C SER A 122 -8.85 -4.60 11.09
N LEU A 123 -8.60 -3.29 11.24
CA LEU A 123 -9.55 -2.35 11.83
C LEU A 123 -10.76 -2.10 10.93
N LEU A 124 -10.60 -2.17 9.61
CA LEU A 124 -11.74 -2.09 8.69
C LEU A 124 -12.64 -3.31 8.82
N CYS A 125 -12.03 -4.49 8.93
CA CYS A 125 -12.76 -5.76 8.97
C CYS A 125 -13.35 -6.08 10.35
N GLY A 126 -13.03 -5.31 11.40
CA GLY A 126 -13.42 -5.65 12.77
C GLY A 126 -12.67 -6.86 13.34
N LEU A 127 -11.47 -7.14 12.80
CA LEU A 127 -10.60 -8.27 13.12
C LEU A 127 -9.29 -7.81 13.80
N GLU A 128 -9.25 -6.58 14.29
CA GLU A 128 -8.09 -6.05 15.00
C GLU A 128 -7.90 -6.71 16.37
N ASN A 129 -6.64 -6.85 16.76
CA ASN A 129 -6.19 -7.27 18.09
C ASN A 129 -5.24 -6.21 18.67
N GLU A 130 -4.71 -6.43 19.88
CA GLU A 130 -3.85 -5.46 20.56
C GLU A 130 -2.58 -5.11 19.77
N ALA A 131 -2.03 -6.09 19.05
CA ALA A 131 -0.84 -5.94 18.20
C ALA A 131 -1.13 -5.32 16.81
N SER A 132 -2.36 -4.89 16.53
CA SER A 132 -2.72 -4.33 15.23
C SER A 132 -2.21 -2.90 15.08
N ASP A 133 -1.53 -2.66 13.96
CA ASP A 133 -1.16 -1.35 13.45
C ASP A 133 -2.39 -0.57 12.97
N VAL A 134 -2.21 0.73 12.74
CA VAL A 134 -3.25 1.59 12.19
C VAL A 134 -2.92 1.97 10.75
N ASP A 135 -3.57 1.32 9.80
CA ASP A 135 -3.46 1.66 8.37
C ASP A 135 -4.49 2.72 8.01
N MET A 136 -4.09 3.99 7.97
CA MET A 136 -4.97 5.08 7.53
C MET A 136 -4.83 5.25 6.02
N VAL A 137 -5.95 5.39 5.33
CA VAL A 137 -5.96 5.64 3.88
C VAL A 137 -6.60 7.00 3.61
N VAL A 138 -5.97 7.81 2.76
CA VAL A 138 -6.46 9.14 2.39
C VAL A 138 -6.46 9.29 0.87
N TYR A 139 -7.46 10.00 0.36
CA TYR A 139 -7.87 9.92 -1.03
C TYR A 139 -7.50 11.15 -1.86
N GLY A 140 -6.79 10.90 -2.97
CA GLY A 140 -6.38 11.91 -3.94
C GLY A 140 -5.63 13.07 -3.29
N ARG A 141 -6.01 14.30 -3.65
CA ARG A 141 -5.37 15.54 -3.15
C ARG A 141 -5.33 15.65 -1.62
N TYR A 142 -6.32 15.09 -0.92
CA TYR A 142 -6.40 15.20 0.54
C TYR A 142 -5.28 14.42 1.23
N TRP A 143 -4.64 13.46 0.55
CA TRP A 143 -3.49 12.77 1.10
C TRP A 143 -2.32 13.74 1.35
N PHE A 144 -2.07 14.66 0.42
CA PHE A 144 -1.03 15.68 0.59
C PHE A 144 -1.39 16.71 1.68
N GLU A 145 -2.68 17.03 1.82
CA GLU A 145 -3.17 17.86 2.94
C GLU A 145 -2.95 17.14 4.29
N ALA A 146 -3.28 15.84 4.38
CA ALA A 146 -3.05 15.02 5.57
C ALA A 146 -1.55 14.88 5.90
N GLN A 147 -0.70 14.66 4.89
CA GLN A 147 0.75 14.59 5.05
C GLN A 147 1.32 15.90 5.62
N LYS A 148 0.89 17.05 5.08
CA LYS A 148 1.28 18.37 5.60
C LYS A 148 0.85 18.57 7.05
N ASN A 149 -0.38 18.17 7.38
CA ASN A 149 -0.91 18.29 8.74
C ASN A 149 -0.18 17.36 9.72
N LEU A 150 0.22 16.17 9.27
CA LEU A 150 1.06 15.25 10.05
C LEU A 150 2.43 15.87 10.34
N ILE A 151 3.10 16.43 9.33
CA ILE A 151 4.39 17.13 9.50
C ILE A 151 4.28 18.23 10.57
N ALA A 152 3.24 19.06 10.47
CA ALA A 152 2.99 20.11 11.47
C ALA A 152 2.75 19.53 12.86
N ALA A 153 1.94 18.46 12.98
CA ALA A 153 1.65 17.81 14.24
C ALA A 153 2.89 17.23 14.92
N VAL A 154 3.82 16.65 14.16
CA VAL A 154 5.09 16.13 14.69
C VAL A 154 5.98 17.28 15.15
N LYS A 155 6.09 18.37 14.37
CA LYS A 155 6.86 19.56 14.76
C LYS A 155 6.32 20.23 16.03
N GLU A 156 5.01 20.18 16.24
CA GLU A 156 4.33 20.71 17.42
C GLU A 156 4.31 19.73 18.61
N GLY A 157 4.88 18.53 18.48
CA GLY A 157 4.90 17.51 19.54
C GLY A 157 3.53 16.86 19.83
N ARG A 158 2.55 17.02 18.94
CA ARG A 158 1.22 16.37 19.05
C ARG A 158 1.22 14.91 18.62
N VAL A 159 2.19 14.51 17.80
CA VAL A 159 2.42 13.16 17.31
C VAL A 159 3.91 12.86 17.45
N ASN A 160 4.25 11.64 17.87
CA ASN A 160 5.65 11.24 17.95
C ASN A 160 6.18 10.92 16.55
N GLY A 161 7.43 11.33 16.29
CA GLY A 161 8.19 10.79 15.16
C GLY A 161 8.41 9.28 15.33
N MET A 162 9.07 8.66 14.35
CA MET A 162 9.49 7.28 14.50
C MET A 162 10.67 7.17 15.48
N THR A 163 10.59 6.21 16.39
CA THR A 163 11.71 5.82 17.26
C THR A 163 12.66 4.90 16.50
N ASP A 164 13.92 4.82 16.95
CA ASP A 164 14.93 3.93 16.36
C ASP A 164 14.45 2.47 16.36
N GLU A 165 13.82 2.03 17.46
CA GLU A 165 13.25 0.68 17.57
C GLU A 165 12.18 0.40 16.50
N MET A 166 11.37 1.40 16.15
CA MET A 166 10.37 1.28 15.11
C MET A 166 10.99 1.31 13.71
N TRP A 167 12.04 2.10 13.50
CA TRP A 167 12.81 2.06 12.26
C TRP A 167 13.44 0.69 12.03
N ASP A 168 14.09 0.12 13.03
CA ASP A 168 14.64 -1.24 12.99
C ASP A 168 13.55 -2.28 12.70
N LYS A 169 12.40 -2.18 13.37
CA LYS A 169 11.28 -3.10 13.15
C LYS A 169 10.77 -3.03 11.71
N VAL A 170 10.65 -1.83 11.15
CA VAL A 170 10.21 -1.64 9.76
C VAL A 170 11.27 -2.17 8.79
N TYR A 171 12.54 -1.85 8.99
CA TYR A 171 13.64 -2.31 8.14
C TYR A 171 13.68 -3.84 8.09
N ASN A 172 13.67 -4.50 9.25
CA ASN A 172 13.69 -5.96 9.36
C ASN A 172 12.42 -6.63 8.79
N LYS A 173 11.27 -5.94 8.83
CA LYS A 173 10.02 -6.44 8.20
C LYS A 173 10.04 -6.30 6.67
N ARG A 174 10.72 -5.28 6.14
CA ARG A 174 10.76 -4.98 4.71
C ARG A 174 11.89 -5.71 3.98
N VAL A 175 12.98 -6.01 4.69
CA VAL A 175 14.20 -6.66 4.16
C VAL A 175 14.63 -6.01 2.84
N PRO A 176 14.84 -4.68 2.80
CA PRO A 176 15.16 -4.00 1.55
C PRO A 176 16.59 -4.32 1.10
N GLU A 177 16.86 -4.13 -0.20
CA GLU A 177 18.20 -4.32 -0.79
C GLU A 177 19.15 -3.13 -0.57
N ILE A 178 18.68 -2.11 0.16
CA ILE A 178 19.44 -0.90 0.51
C ILE A 178 19.83 -0.96 1.98
N ASP A 179 20.96 -0.37 2.35
CA ASP A 179 21.43 -0.35 3.73
C ASP A 179 20.49 0.45 4.66
N TYR A 180 20.64 0.25 5.96
CA TYR A 180 19.77 0.86 6.97
C TYR A 180 19.79 2.39 6.94
N ALA A 181 20.96 3.01 6.78
CA ALA A 181 21.07 4.48 6.77
C ALA A 181 20.39 5.07 5.54
N THR A 182 20.63 4.47 4.36
CA THR A 182 19.94 4.82 3.11
C THR A 182 18.43 4.63 3.23
N PHE A 183 17.99 3.55 3.86
CA PHE A 183 16.57 3.27 4.09
C PHE A 183 15.91 4.33 4.98
N VAL A 184 16.49 4.61 6.15
CA VAL A 184 15.93 5.59 7.10
C VAL A 184 15.88 6.97 6.46
N LEU A 185 16.96 7.42 5.82
CA LEU A 185 17.02 8.72 5.14
C LEU A 185 15.89 8.88 4.10
N HIS A 186 15.63 7.82 3.32
CA HIS A 186 14.52 7.83 2.38
C HIS A 186 13.15 7.78 3.05
N GLU A 187 12.97 7.02 4.13
CA GLU A 187 11.67 6.92 4.80
C GLU A 187 11.29 8.17 5.59
N GLU A 188 12.26 8.84 6.22
CA GLU A 188 12.03 10.06 7.00
C GLU A 188 11.42 11.18 6.15
N ARG A 189 11.90 11.36 4.92
CA ARG A 189 11.36 12.40 4.03
C ARG A 189 9.96 12.11 3.48
N LYS A 190 9.49 10.86 3.57
CA LYS A 190 8.19 10.46 2.99
C LYS A 190 7.00 10.91 3.81
N TRP A 191 7.17 11.13 5.12
CA TRP A 191 6.11 11.55 6.05
C TRP A 191 4.81 10.74 5.90
N LYS A 192 4.95 9.42 5.69
CA LYS A 192 3.83 8.50 5.44
C LYS A 192 3.60 7.52 6.59
N ARG A 193 4.27 7.70 7.72
CA ARG A 193 4.16 6.84 8.90
C ARG A 193 4.57 7.59 10.16
N GLY A 194 4.24 7.02 11.30
CA GLY A 194 4.63 7.53 12.61
C GLY A 194 4.11 6.66 13.74
N GLU A 195 4.18 7.20 14.95
CA GLU A 195 3.70 6.54 16.15
C GLU A 195 2.60 7.38 16.82
N ILE A 196 1.53 6.72 17.25
CA ILE A 196 0.50 7.32 18.09
C ILE A 196 0.21 6.39 19.27
N ASP A 197 0.38 6.89 20.50
CA ASP A 197 0.19 6.13 21.74
C ASP A 197 0.89 4.74 21.73
N GLY A 198 2.18 4.68 21.40
CA GLY A 198 2.93 3.40 21.33
C GLY A 198 2.55 2.51 20.14
N THR A 199 1.75 3.00 19.19
CA THR A 199 1.23 2.21 18.07
C THR A 199 1.71 2.78 16.74
N TYR A 200 2.27 1.90 15.91
CA TYR A 200 2.65 2.21 14.53
C TYR A 200 1.42 2.54 13.68
N PHE A 201 1.54 3.57 12.83
CA PHE A 201 0.55 3.86 11.80
C PHE A 201 1.20 4.15 10.44
N ASP A 202 0.48 3.79 9.38
CA ASP A 202 0.79 4.18 8.00
C ASP A 202 -0.28 5.19 7.49
N LEU A 203 0.16 6.12 6.64
CA LEU A 203 -0.66 7.06 5.88
C LEU A 203 -0.58 6.68 4.38
N LEU A 204 -1.55 5.88 3.96
CA LEU A 204 -1.61 5.27 2.63
C LEU A 204 -2.35 6.17 1.63
N PHE A 205 -1.76 6.36 0.45
CA PHE A 205 -2.41 7.05 -0.66
C PHE A 205 -3.32 6.11 -1.43
N THR A 206 -4.44 6.63 -1.92
CA THR A 206 -5.28 5.96 -2.92
C THR A 206 -6.01 7.01 -3.76
N ARG A 207 -6.17 6.81 -5.08
CA ARG A 207 -6.86 7.77 -5.96
C ARG A 207 -8.31 8.00 -5.57
N SER A 208 -8.84 9.22 -5.71
CA SER A 208 -10.27 9.49 -5.50
C SER A 208 -11.16 8.85 -6.59
N TYR A 209 -12.47 8.76 -6.34
CA TYR A 209 -13.43 8.11 -7.24
C TYR A 209 -13.48 8.71 -8.66
N ASP A 210 -13.24 10.02 -8.77
CA ASP A 210 -13.21 10.79 -10.02
C ASP A 210 -11.96 10.52 -10.88
N VAL A 211 -10.91 9.91 -10.31
CA VAL A 211 -9.62 9.66 -10.98
C VAL A 211 -9.20 8.20 -10.87
N MET A 212 -10.18 7.27 -10.85
CA MET A 212 -9.90 5.84 -10.70
C MET A 212 -9.28 5.18 -11.94
N THR A 213 -9.28 5.85 -13.10
CA THR A 213 -8.60 5.35 -14.29
C THR A 213 -7.09 5.27 -14.04
N GLY A 214 -6.63 4.03 -13.86
CA GLY A 214 -5.25 3.65 -13.59
C GLY A 214 -4.34 3.76 -14.81
N VAL A 215 -3.03 3.63 -14.56
CA VAL A 215 -2.11 3.13 -15.59
C VAL A 215 -2.56 1.71 -15.95
N ASP A 216 -2.56 1.34 -17.23
CA ASP A 216 -2.81 -0.05 -17.61
C ASP A 216 -1.72 -0.93 -16.99
N MET A 217 -2.09 -1.82 -16.08
CA MET A 217 -1.17 -2.60 -15.25
C MET A 217 -0.96 -4.01 -15.79
N THR A 218 -1.31 -4.28 -17.05
CA THR A 218 -1.02 -5.57 -17.69
C THR A 218 0.46 -5.86 -17.66
N LYS A 219 0.85 -7.08 -17.29
CA LYS A 219 2.25 -7.50 -17.29
C LYS A 219 2.78 -7.64 -18.73
N GLY A 220 3.87 -6.95 -19.03
CA GLY A 220 4.55 -7.05 -20.33
C GLY A 220 5.49 -8.26 -20.41
N PRO A 221 5.94 -8.66 -21.62
CA PRO A 221 7.04 -9.61 -21.76
C PRO A 221 8.30 -9.15 -21.04
N VAL A 222 8.92 -10.05 -20.27
CA VAL A 222 10.13 -9.74 -19.49
C VAL A 222 11.36 -9.81 -20.40
N LEU A 223 12.13 -8.72 -20.44
CA LEU A 223 13.36 -8.59 -21.23
C LEU A 223 14.65 -8.82 -20.41
N GLY A 224 14.53 -8.95 -19.09
CA GLY A 224 15.65 -9.21 -18.17
C GLY A 224 15.76 -8.16 -17.08
N LYS A 225 16.80 -8.27 -16.25
CA LYS A 225 17.06 -7.35 -15.14
C LYS A 225 18.08 -6.28 -15.55
N LYS A 226 17.86 -5.03 -15.15
CA LYS A 226 18.75 -3.90 -15.47
C LYS A 226 18.87 -2.94 -14.29
N THR A 227 20.04 -2.36 -14.12
CA THR A 227 20.26 -1.16 -13.29
C THR A 227 20.36 0.05 -14.21
N ILE A 228 19.62 1.11 -13.91
CA ILE A 228 19.66 2.37 -14.65
C ILE A 228 19.94 3.53 -13.70
N GLU A 229 20.52 4.59 -14.25
CA GLU A 229 20.53 5.92 -13.64
C GLU A 229 19.69 6.85 -14.53
N ALA A 230 18.78 7.61 -13.93
CA ALA A 230 17.89 8.48 -14.69
C ALA A 230 17.34 9.65 -13.86
N THR A 231 17.02 10.77 -14.52
CA THR A 231 16.37 11.92 -13.87
C THR A 231 14.86 11.70 -13.83
N VAL A 232 14.24 11.86 -12.67
CA VAL A 232 12.78 11.77 -12.52
C VAL A 232 12.12 13.02 -13.10
N THR A 233 11.30 12.85 -14.14
CA THR A 233 10.59 13.95 -14.80
C THR A 233 9.19 14.18 -14.24
N ASP A 234 8.59 13.15 -13.64
CA ASP A 234 7.27 13.19 -13.00
C ASP A 234 7.20 12.16 -11.86
N ALA A 235 6.79 12.63 -10.67
CA ALA A 235 6.61 11.82 -9.45
C ALA A 235 5.20 12.00 -8.85
N SER A 236 4.22 12.48 -9.63
CA SER A 236 2.85 12.76 -9.18
C SER A 236 2.11 11.51 -8.65
N LEU A 237 2.53 10.33 -9.08
CA LEU A 237 1.99 9.03 -8.68
C LEU A 237 3.01 8.21 -7.86
N SER A 238 4.02 8.86 -7.27
CA SER A 238 5.07 8.20 -6.47
C SER A 238 4.55 7.55 -5.18
N PHE A 239 3.43 8.02 -4.63
CA PHE A 239 2.79 7.41 -3.46
C PHE A 239 1.71 6.38 -3.82
N ASP A 240 1.41 6.22 -5.11
CA ASP A 240 0.37 5.31 -5.58
C ASP A 240 0.78 3.83 -5.47
N SER A 241 -0.14 2.92 -5.83
CA SER A 241 0.13 1.48 -5.88
C SER A 241 -0.21 0.91 -7.27
N PRO A 242 0.80 0.56 -8.09
CA PRO A 242 2.22 0.80 -7.83
C PRO A 242 2.58 2.28 -7.84
N ALA A 243 3.72 2.61 -7.23
CA ALA A 243 4.32 3.92 -7.38
C ALA A 243 4.88 4.09 -8.79
N VAL A 244 4.71 5.26 -9.40
CA VAL A 244 5.15 5.55 -10.77
C VAL A 244 6.11 6.74 -10.77
N TYR A 245 7.27 6.54 -11.40
CA TYR A 245 8.26 7.58 -11.69
C TYR A 245 8.46 7.64 -13.20
N LYS A 246 8.05 8.72 -13.87
CA LYS A 246 8.51 8.94 -15.26
C LYS A 246 9.94 9.43 -15.21
N VAL A 247 10.77 8.94 -16.12
CA VAL A 247 12.20 9.20 -16.11
C VAL A 247 12.70 9.65 -17.48
N ASP A 248 13.75 10.46 -17.48
CA ASP A 248 14.52 10.78 -18.67
C ASP A 248 15.64 9.73 -18.81
N HIS A 249 15.39 8.72 -19.66
CA HIS A 249 16.33 7.64 -19.94
C HIS A 249 16.11 7.15 -21.38
N PRO A 250 17.18 6.84 -22.16
CA PRO A 250 17.07 6.53 -23.59
C PRO A 250 16.22 5.30 -23.92
N GLU A 251 16.10 4.35 -22.97
CA GLU A 251 15.37 3.10 -23.19
C GLU A 251 14.14 2.91 -22.31
N ILE A 252 14.07 3.57 -21.14
CA ILE A 252 13.09 3.26 -20.10
C ILE A 252 12.22 4.49 -19.91
N SER A 253 10.92 4.39 -20.12
CA SER A 253 10.03 5.57 -20.01
C SER A 253 9.58 5.83 -18.56
N LYS A 254 9.48 4.77 -17.76
CA LYS A 254 9.08 4.87 -16.35
C LYS A 254 9.64 3.74 -15.49
N VAL A 255 9.85 4.05 -14.21
CA VAL A 255 10.14 3.08 -13.15
C VAL A 255 8.87 2.90 -12.32
N LEU A 256 8.47 1.64 -12.11
CA LEU A 256 7.32 1.26 -11.29
C LEU A 256 7.78 0.56 -10.03
N SER A 257 7.15 0.84 -8.89
CA SER A 257 7.36 0.07 -7.66
C SER A 257 6.06 -0.51 -7.12
N PHE A 258 5.97 -1.84 -7.13
CA PHE A 258 4.88 -2.61 -6.52
C PHE A 258 5.08 -2.84 -5.02
N THR A 259 6.25 -2.50 -4.48
CA THR A 259 6.50 -2.52 -3.04
C THR A 259 6.26 -1.15 -2.40
N HIS A 260 5.70 -1.14 -1.20
CA HIS A 260 5.55 0.08 -0.40
C HIS A 260 6.88 0.67 0.08
N THR A 261 7.96 -0.12 0.07
CA THR A 261 9.31 0.34 0.42
C THR A 261 9.71 1.52 -0.48
N TYR A 262 9.66 1.35 -1.80
CA TYR A 262 10.08 2.38 -2.74
C TYR A 262 8.96 3.31 -3.21
N SER A 263 7.83 3.34 -2.50
CA SER A 263 6.79 4.35 -2.71
C SER A 263 7.21 5.67 -2.05
N GLY A 264 7.12 6.78 -2.78
CA GLY A 264 7.61 8.10 -2.38
C GLY A 264 9.14 8.24 -2.40
N GLN A 265 9.85 7.33 -3.08
CA GLN A 265 11.30 7.22 -3.05
C GLN A 265 12.06 8.37 -3.70
N ALA A 266 11.47 9.09 -4.66
CA ALA A 266 12.12 10.15 -5.42
C ALA A 266 11.16 11.30 -5.74
N LEU A 267 11.70 12.51 -5.87
CA LEU A 267 10.97 13.71 -6.29
C LEU A 267 11.31 14.07 -7.74
N LYS A 268 10.44 14.87 -8.38
CA LYS A 268 10.72 15.43 -9.71
C LYS A 268 12.02 16.25 -9.68
N GLY A 269 12.88 16.01 -10.64
CA GLY A 269 14.19 16.66 -10.80
C GLY A 269 15.34 15.89 -10.13
N GLU A 270 15.05 14.88 -9.30
CA GLU A 270 16.10 14.07 -8.69
C GLU A 270 16.63 13.01 -9.65
N VAL A 271 17.92 12.70 -9.54
CA VAL A 271 18.55 11.56 -10.19
C VAL A 271 18.38 10.33 -9.30
N ILE A 272 17.82 9.27 -9.87
CA ILE A 272 17.67 7.97 -9.23
C ILE A 272 18.63 6.95 -9.83
N GLU A 273 19.08 6.02 -8.99
CA GLU A 273 19.53 4.71 -9.44
C GLU A 273 18.43 3.70 -9.12
N ALA A 274 18.07 2.86 -10.10
CA ALA A 274 17.04 1.85 -9.93
C ALA A 274 17.46 0.54 -10.56
N CYS A 275 17.26 -0.57 -9.84
CA CYS A 275 17.50 -1.93 -10.29
C CYS A 275 16.20 -2.72 -10.27
N GLY A 276 15.81 -3.30 -11.40
CA GLY A 276 14.54 -4.00 -11.54
C GLY A 276 14.44 -4.82 -12.82
N VAL A 277 13.26 -5.38 -13.05
CA VAL A 277 12.93 -6.17 -14.25
C VAL A 277 12.41 -5.26 -15.34
N VAL A 278 13.00 -5.32 -16.53
CA VAL A 278 12.54 -4.59 -17.71
C VAL A 278 11.40 -5.36 -18.36
N GLU A 279 10.27 -4.70 -18.54
CA GLU A 279 9.11 -5.21 -19.27
C GLU A 279 8.90 -4.43 -20.58
N ASP A 280 8.54 -5.15 -21.64
CA ASP A 280 8.15 -4.58 -22.94
C ASP A 280 6.65 -4.24 -22.95
N HIS A 281 6.33 -3.00 -23.31
CA HIS A 281 4.97 -2.48 -23.43
C HIS A 281 4.75 -1.85 -24.82
N GLY A 282 5.39 -2.41 -25.85
CA GLY A 282 5.26 -1.98 -27.23
C GLY A 282 6.09 -0.74 -27.53
N SER A 283 5.47 0.45 -27.51
CA SER A 283 6.19 1.71 -27.75
C SER A 283 6.99 2.17 -26.52
N GLU A 284 6.81 1.53 -25.37
CA GLU A 284 7.48 1.85 -24.12
C GLU A 284 8.17 0.62 -23.53
N LYS A 285 9.21 0.85 -22.72
CA LYS A 285 9.75 -0.15 -21.80
C LYS A 285 9.70 0.40 -20.39
N TRP A 286 9.29 -0.44 -19.45
CA TRP A 286 9.15 -0.07 -18.04
C TRP A 286 10.16 -0.85 -17.20
N LEU A 287 10.74 -0.20 -16.20
CA LEU A 287 11.55 -0.89 -15.18
C LEU A 287 10.68 -1.16 -13.96
N VAL A 288 10.46 -2.42 -13.64
CA VAL A 288 9.58 -2.86 -12.55
C VAL A 288 10.40 -3.28 -11.33
N VAL A 289 10.08 -2.69 -10.20
CA VAL A 289 10.63 -3.00 -8.87
C VAL A 289 9.51 -3.56 -7.99
N GLY A 290 9.81 -4.58 -7.20
CA GLY A 290 8.83 -5.36 -6.44
C GLY A 290 8.17 -6.48 -7.24
N THR A 291 8.90 -7.14 -8.15
CA THR A 291 8.38 -8.34 -8.85
C THR A 291 8.26 -9.56 -7.94
N THR A 292 8.92 -9.50 -6.78
CA THR A 292 8.75 -10.42 -5.66
C THR A 292 8.25 -9.64 -4.43
N ARG A 293 7.66 -10.32 -3.45
CA ARG A 293 7.10 -9.69 -2.24
C ARG A 293 8.14 -8.82 -1.50
N GLU A 294 9.37 -9.30 -1.40
CA GLU A 294 10.49 -8.64 -0.71
C GLU A 294 11.36 -7.80 -1.68
N ALA A 295 10.99 -7.70 -2.96
CA ALA A 295 11.79 -7.00 -3.99
C ALA A 295 13.25 -7.48 -4.04
N LYS A 296 13.51 -8.80 -3.97
CA LYS A 296 14.86 -9.35 -3.89
C LYS A 296 15.74 -8.95 -5.08
N GLY A 297 16.86 -8.32 -4.76
CA GLY A 297 17.81 -7.69 -5.67
C GLY A 297 17.25 -6.49 -6.45
N GLU A 298 16.09 -5.93 -6.08
CA GLU A 298 15.46 -4.81 -6.77
C GLU A 298 15.35 -3.62 -5.83
N TYR A 299 15.65 -2.41 -6.31
CA TYR A 299 15.65 -1.21 -5.49
C TYR A 299 15.47 0.06 -6.30
N ILE A 300 15.15 1.13 -5.58
CA ILE A 300 15.23 2.51 -6.08
C ILE A 300 15.92 3.33 -4.99
N ILE A 301 16.94 4.12 -5.34
CA ILE A 301 17.56 5.13 -4.47
C ILE A 301 17.58 6.47 -5.19
N SER A 302 17.42 7.56 -4.44
CA SER A 302 17.63 8.91 -4.99
C SER A 302 19.06 9.33 -4.69
N LYS A 303 19.92 9.28 -5.70
CA LYS A 303 21.33 9.70 -5.59
C LYS A 303 21.43 11.16 -5.19
N THR A 304 20.54 12.00 -5.73
CA THR A 304 20.44 13.42 -5.35
C THR A 304 20.20 13.60 -3.85
N LEU A 305 19.36 12.77 -3.22
CA LEU A 305 19.15 12.86 -1.78
C LEU A 305 20.40 12.42 -1.00
N LEU A 306 21.05 11.34 -1.45
CA LEU A 306 22.24 10.79 -0.80
C LEU A 306 23.43 11.75 -0.87
N GLU A 307 23.57 12.51 -1.95
CA GLU A 307 24.64 13.50 -2.12
C GLU A 307 24.43 14.78 -1.29
N GLN A 308 23.21 15.02 -0.80
CA GLN A 308 22.84 16.23 -0.04
C GLN A 308 22.90 16.05 1.48
N ASN A 309 23.17 14.85 1.98
CA ASN A 309 23.23 14.51 3.42
C ASN A 309 24.55 13.82 3.76
#